data_AF-A0A950RAQ3-F1
#
_entry.id   AF-A0A950RAQ3-F1
#
_cell.length_a   1.000
_cell.length_b   1.000
_cell.length_c   1.000
_cell.angle_alpha   90.00
_cell.angle_beta   90.00
_cell.angle_gamma   90.00
#
_symmetry.space_group_name_H-M   'P 1'
#
loop_
_entity.id
_entity.type
_entity.pdbx_description
1 polymer ?
#
loop_
_entity_poly.entity_id
_entity_poly.type
_entity_poly.pdbx_seq_one_letter_code
_entity_poly.pdbx_strand_id
1 'polypeptide(L)'
;MPDQTAEPAPPTIPGFETFPNPDGISANFQPSGDTATATQAFFSPLGTNTRTCQTCHQPAAGWTITPALAQKAFQATGGTAPLFSPVDGAVCPDADVSTYSKRLQAYRLVLQKGLIRIFIKLPDAPTLEFSIVGVQDPYGCNTNSAFGLSSFGPSALTQGTVSVYRRPLPTTNLPFLTSLMWDGREPSLQSQAIDAALIHAQAETPPTPAQVDQIVAFETGLFSARESGAGTGPLTESGALGGPRALAEQPFSVGVNDPLGGNPTGAPFDPDAMTLYSAWEDLGSSATEAQAAVARGERLFNERPITIIGVPGLNDKPGLATVKGSCTTCHDTPNVGNHSVPLPLNIGVVAPSATGLDTTGLPVFTIRCDAGPLAGQVFQVTDPGKALVSGQCADIGKTKGPVLRNLAARPPYFHNGAAPDLGHVVDFYNTRFEMHLTDAEKSDLVAFLKSL
;
A
#
# COMPACT_ATOMS: atom_id res chain seq x y z
N MET A 1 -1.07 12.36 -25.71
CA MET A 1 -0.36 12.97 -24.56
C MET A 1 1.08 12.52 -24.60
N PRO A 2 2.07 13.36 -24.25
CA PRO A 2 3.46 12.91 -24.15
C PRO A 2 3.52 11.71 -23.21
N ASP A 3 4.43 10.79 -23.51
CA ASP A 3 4.60 9.55 -22.76
C ASP A 3 5.18 9.82 -21.36
N GLN A 4 4.33 10.24 -20.42
CA GLN A 4 4.69 10.52 -19.02
C GLN A 4 5.05 9.25 -18.21
N THR A 5 5.14 8.11 -18.88
CA THR A 5 5.55 6.82 -18.30
C THR A 5 7.03 6.54 -18.55
N ALA A 6 7.70 7.38 -19.35
CA ALA A 6 9.09 7.20 -19.74
C ALA A 6 10.03 7.80 -18.70
N GLU A 7 10.99 6.98 -18.27
CA GLU A 7 12.28 7.50 -17.84
C GLU A 7 13.03 8.05 -19.06
N PRO A 8 13.76 9.17 -18.93
CA PRO A 8 14.04 9.91 -17.70
C PRO A 8 12.91 10.83 -17.23
N ALA A 9 12.96 11.23 -15.96
CA ALA A 9 12.04 12.21 -15.36
C ALA A 9 11.92 13.49 -16.22
N PRO A 10 10.73 14.10 -16.32
CA PRO A 10 10.59 15.39 -17.02
C PRO A 10 11.46 16.45 -16.30
N PRO A 11 11.92 17.51 -16.99
CA PRO A 11 12.76 18.55 -16.36
C PRO A 11 12.13 19.24 -15.15
N THR A 12 10.79 19.27 -15.11
CA THR A 12 9.99 19.88 -14.05
C THR A 12 8.79 18.98 -13.74
N ILE A 13 8.51 18.78 -12.46
CA ILE A 13 7.21 18.30 -11.98
C ILE A 13 6.36 19.53 -11.65
N PRO A 14 5.24 19.77 -12.35
CA PRO A 14 4.39 20.93 -12.08
C PRO A 14 3.81 20.91 -10.67
N GLY A 15 3.62 22.08 -10.08
CA GLY A 15 2.97 22.24 -8.77
C GLY A 15 1.52 21.75 -8.75
N PHE A 16 0.87 21.66 -9.91
CA PHE A 16 -0.40 20.97 -10.08
C PHE A 16 -0.40 20.23 -11.42
N GLU A 17 -0.62 18.93 -11.39
CA GLU A 17 -0.58 18.08 -12.58
C GLU A 17 -1.77 17.11 -12.58
N THR A 18 -2.32 16.83 -13.77
CA THR A 18 -3.51 16.00 -13.93
C THR A 18 -3.26 14.81 -14.85
N PHE A 19 -3.90 13.69 -14.54
CA PHE A 19 -3.73 12.40 -15.21
C PHE A 19 -5.10 11.78 -15.51
N PRO A 20 -5.61 11.94 -16.75
CA PRO A 20 -6.84 11.29 -17.16
C PRO A 20 -6.69 9.77 -17.21
N ASN A 21 -7.71 9.06 -16.73
CA ASN A 21 -7.83 7.61 -16.77
C ASN A 21 -9.31 7.20 -16.92
N PRO A 22 -9.63 5.90 -17.12
CA PRO A 22 -11.01 5.47 -17.35
C PRO A 22 -12.02 5.87 -16.25
N ASP A 23 -11.56 6.11 -15.03
CA ASP A 23 -12.39 6.48 -13.88
C ASP A 23 -12.51 8.00 -13.67
N GLY A 24 -11.86 8.83 -14.51
CA GLY A 24 -11.88 10.30 -14.40
C GLY A 24 -10.49 10.92 -14.50
N ILE A 25 -10.21 11.91 -13.66
CA ILE A 25 -8.91 12.62 -13.65
C ILE A 25 -8.33 12.54 -12.23
N SER A 26 -7.17 11.90 -12.09
CA SER A 26 -6.35 12.01 -10.89
C SER A 26 -5.50 13.27 -10.95
N ALA A 27 -5.19 13.87 -9.81
CA ALA A 27 -4.31 15.03 -9.76
C ALA A 27 -3.28 14.92 -8.65
N ASN A 28 -2.14 15.56 -8.90
CA ASN A 28 -1.05 15.76 -7.96
C ASN A 28 -0.94 17.27 -7.67
N PHE A 29 -0.71 17.63 -6.42
CA PHE A 29 -0.57 19.01 -5.97
C PHE A 29 0.62 19.13 -5.02
N GLN A 30 1.46 20.12 -5.28
CA GLN A 30 2.61 20.51 -4.47
C GLN A 30 2.42 21.99 -4.10
N PRO A 31 2.00 22.31 -2.86
CA PRO A 31 1.72 23.69 -2.45
C PRO A 31 2.91 24.63 -2.60
N SER A 32 4.14 24.09 -2.56
CA SER A 32 5.38 24.84 -2.77
C SER A 32 5.66 25.22 -4.23
N GLY A 33 4.84 24.73 -5.18
CA GLY A 33 4.96 25.02 -6.61
C GLY A 33 5.75 23.97 -7.37
N ASP A 34 6.27 24.37 -8.54
CA ASP A 34 6.99 23.50 -9.46
C ASP A 34 8.30 22.98 -8.85
N THR A 35 8.62 21.71 -9.11
CA THR A 35 9.88 21.08 -8.69
C THR A 35 10.78 20.83 -9.90
N ALA A 36 11.94 21.48 -9.94
CA ALA A 36 12.99 21.18 -10.93
C ALA A 36 13.65 19.83 -10.60
N THR A 37 13.58 18.86 -11.50
CA THR A 37 14.03 17.49 -11.23
C THR A 37 15.55 17.34 -11.28
N ALA A 38 16.23 18.14 -12.11
CA ALA A 38 17.68 18.08 -12.30
C ALA A 38 18.50 18.37 -11.03
N THR A 39 17.92 19.06 -10.04
CA THR A 39 18.57 19.45 -8.79
C THR A 39 17.99 18.76 -7.56
N GLN A 40 17.18 17.73 -7.76
CA GLN A 40 16.42 17.07 -6.70
C GLN A 40 16.84 15.59 -6.64
N ALA A 41 17.46 15.19 -5.51
CA ALA A 41 17.76 13.82 -5.12
C ALA A 41 16.68 12.75 -5.41
N PHE A 42 15.38 13.02 -5.25
CA PHE A 42 14.31 12.04 -5.56
C PHE A 42 14.34 11.56 -7.04
N PHE A 43 14.72 12.45 -7.94
CA PHE A 43 14.79 12.20 -9.39
C PHE A 43 16.22 11.89 -9.87
N SER A 44 17.17 11.76 -8.93
CA SER A 44 18.57 11.52 -9.23
C SER A 44 18.94 10.06 -8.93
N PRO A 45 19.85 9.45 -9.71
CA PRO A 45 20.36 8.14 -9.36
C PRO A 45 21.24 8.26 -8.10
N LEU A 46 20.86 7.54 -7.04
CA LEU A 46 21.56 7.57 -5.76
C LEU A 46 22.52 6.39 -5.58
N GLY A 47 22.43 5.37 -6.44
CA GLY A 47 23.23 4.16 -6.33
C GLY A 47 23.69 3.62 -7.68
N THR A 48 24.11 2.36 -7.67
CA THR A 48 24.85 1.73 -8.79
C THR A 48 23.95 1.24 -9.93
N ASN A 49 22.65 1.04 -9.70
CA ASN A 49 21.76 0.39 -10.67
C ASN A 49 20.86 1.37 -11.48
N THR A 50 21.33 2.60 -11.66
CA THR A 50 20.71 3.71 -12.44
C THR A 50 19.27 4.11 -12.08
N ARG A 51 18.65 3.44 -11.10
CA ARG A 51 17.33 3.80 -10.60
C ARG A 51 17.33 5.13 -9.88
N THR A 52 16.22 5.83 -10.06
CA THR A 52 15.78 6.97 -9.24
C THR A 52 14.56 6.56 -8.40
N CYS A 53 14.11 7.37 -7.44
CA CYS A 53 12.86 7.08 -6.73
C CYS A 53 11.66 7.05 -7.70
N GLN A 54 11.65 7.91 -8.72
CA GLN A 54 10.57 7.94 -9.74
C GLN A 54 10.42 6.62 -10.50
N THR A 55 11.48 5.80 -10.64
CA THR A 55 11.41 4.46 -11.27
C THR A 55 10.22 3.65 -10.73
N CYS A 56 10.00 3.73 -9.41
CA CYS A 56 8.95 3.00 -8.70
C CYS A 56 7.80 3.90 -8.20
N HIS A 57 7.96 5.21 -8.31
CA HIS A 57 7.01 6.21 -7.80
C HIS A 57 6.59 7.14 -8.94
N GLN A 58 5.76 6.60 -9.85
CA GLN A 58 5.40 7.30 -11.08
C GLN A 58 4.18 8.22 -10.85
N PRO A 59 4.24 9.51 -11.26
CA PRO A 59 3.15 10.47 -11.06
C PRO A 59 1.79 9.98 -11.58
N ALA A 60 1.78 9.40 -12.78
CA ALA A 60 0.57 8.90 -13.45
C ALA A 60 -0.05 7.65 -12.78
N ALA A 61 0.70 6.96 -11.92
CA ALA A 61 0.21 5.84 -11.12
C ALA A 61 -0.07 6.25 -9.66
N GLY A 62 -0.27 7.54 -9.39
CA GLY A 62 -0.44 8.03 -8.03
C GLY A 62 0.79 7.75 -7.15
N TRP A 63 1.98 7.99 -7.70
CA TRP A 63 3.28 7.86 -7.03
C TRP A 63 3.64 6.45 -6.56
N THR A 64 3.16 5.43 -7.27
CA THR A 64 3.61 4.02 -7.17
C THR A 64 3.87 3.46 -8.57
N ILE A 65 3.94 2.14 -8.73
CA ILE A 65 3.92 1.45 -10.03
C ILE A 65 2.61 0.69 -10.22
N THR A 66 2.22 0.50 -11.47
CA THR A 66 1.14 -0.42 -11.84
C THR A 66 1.64 -1.46 -12.84
N PRO A 67 1.01 -2.64 -12.92
CA PRO A 67 1.27 -3.63 -13.97
C PRO A 67 1.22 -3.03 -15.37
N ALA A 68 0.26 -2.16 -15.65
CA ALA A 68 0.11 -1.54 -16.97
C ALA A 68 1.35 -0.69 -17.35
N LEU A 69 1.85 0.13 -16.42
CA LEU A 69 3.04 0.95 -16.65
C LEU A 69 4.31 0.10 -16.74
N ALA A 70 4.44 -0.92 -15.88
CA ALA A 70 5.55 -1.87 -15.95
C ALA A 70 5.56 -2.63 -17.28
N GLN A 71 4.41 -3.15 -17.73
CA GLN A 71 4.30 -3.86 -19.01
C GLN A 71 4.68 -2.96 -20.18
N LYS A 72 4.24 -1.70 -20.17
CA LYS A 72 4.61 -0.72 -21.18
C LYS A 72 6.13 -0.48 -21.21
N ALA A 73 6.75 -0.24 -20.06
CA ALA A 73 8.20 -0.07 -19.95
C ALA A 73 8.95 -1.34 -20.40
N PHE A 74 8.43 -2.52 -20.09
CA PHE A 74 9.01 -3.79 -20.48
C PHE A 74 8.96 -3.99 -22.00
N GLN A 75 7.82 -3.70 -22.62
CA GLN A 75 7.65 -3.78 -24.08
C GLN A 75 8.58 -2.80 -24.80
N ALA A 76 8.71 -1.57 -24.29
CA ALA A 76 9.55 -0.54 -24.89
C ALA A 76 11.05 -0.86 -24.81
N THR A 77 11.50 -1.50 -23.72
CA THR A 77 12.93 -1.73 -23.47
C THR A 77 13.37 -3.19 -23.66
N GLY A 78 12.41 -4.10 -23.86
CA GLY A 78 12.67 -5.53 -23.79
C GLY A 78 13.11 -6.01 -22.40
N GLY A 79 12.70 -5.31 -21.34
CA GLY A 79 12.99 -5.63 -19.94
C GLY A 79 14.35 -5.13 -19.43
N THR A 80 14.90 -4.08 -20.01
CA THR A 80 16.21 -3.52 -19.62
C THR A 80 16.13 -2.14 -18.96
N ALA A 81 14.92 -1.58 -18.83
CA ALA A 81 14.71 -0.36 -18.04
C ALA A 81 15.18 -0.54 -16.58
N PRO A 82 15.65 0.52 -15.90
CA PRO A 82 16.03 0.51 -14.49
C PRO A 82 15.03 -0.19 -13.55
N LEU A 83 13.72 -0.11 -13.81
CA LEU A 83 12.69 -0.84 -13.05
C LEU A 83 12.98 -2.36 -12.98
N PHE A 84 13.54 -2.93 -14.02
CA PHE A 84 13.84 -4.35 -14.16
C PHE A 84 15.25 -4.68 -13.66
N SER A 85 15.54 -4.35 -12.40
CA SER A 85 16.79 -4.74 -11.74
C SER A 85 16.64 -6.11 -11.05
N PRO A 86 17.60 -7.05 -11.18
CA PRO A 86 17.55 -8.33 -10.50
C PRO A 86 17.49 -8.25 -8.96
N VAL A 87 18.03 -7.19 -8.36
CA VAL A 87 18.10 -7.05 -6.89
C VAL A 87 16.75 -7.22 -6.21
N ASP A 88 15.68 -6.64 -6.77
CA ASP A 88 14.34 -6.66 -6.18
C ASP A 88 13.20 -6.65 -7.20
N GLY A 89 13.44 -6.30 -8.47
CA GLY A 89 12.43 -6.32 -9.52
C GLY A 89 12.21 -7.75 -10.02
N ALA A 90 13.23 -8.59 -9.90
CA ALA A 90 13.13 -10.00 -10.20
C ALA A 90 12.56 -10.81 -9.02
N VAL A 91 12.00 -11.97 -9.35
CA VAL A 91 11.53 -12.94 -8.36
C VAL A 91 12.64 -13.45 -7.43
N CYS A 92 13.89 -13.45 -7.87
CA CYS A 92 15.07 -13.79 -7.08
C CYS A 92 16.31 -13.08 -7.68
N PRO A 93 17.33 -12.69 -6.90
CA PRO A 93 18.53 -12.02 -7.43
C PRO A 93 19.33 -12.80 -8.49
N ASP A 94 19.26 -14.13 -8.46
CA ASP A 94 19.93 -15.02 -9.43
C ASP A 94 19.04 -15.43 -10.61
N ALA A 95 17.86 -14.81 -10.76
CA ALA A 95 16.99 -15.07 -11.89
C ALA A 95 17.71 -14.80 -13.21
N ASP A 96 17.61 -15.73 -14.15
CA ASP A 96 18.18 -15.59 -15.48
C ASP A 96 17.48 -14.46 -16.25
N VAL A 97 18.27 -13.47 -16.70
CA VAL A 97 17.83 -12.30 -17.47
C VAL A 97 18.50 -12.21 -18.84
N SER A 98 19.17 -13.29 -19.28
CA SER A 98 19.99 -13.33 -20.50
C SER A 98 19.20 -13.12 -21.79
N THR A 99 17.92 -13.52 -21.82
CA THR A 99 17.05 -13.41 -23.00
C THR A 99 15.73 -12.74 -22.64
N TYR A 100 15.02 -12.24 -23.66
CA TYR A 100 13.71 -11.62 -23.49
C TYR A 100 12.72 -12.53 -22.73
N SER A 101 12.62 -13.81 -23.12
CA SER A 101 11.73 -14.77 -22.46
C SER A 101 12.14 -15.04 -21.01
N LYS A 102 13.44 -15.01 -20.72
CA LYS A 102 13.95 -15.20 -19.36
C LYS A 102 13.67 -13.98 -18.49
N ARG A 103 13.83 -12.76 -19.02
CA ARG A 103 13.41 -11.51 -18.36
C ARG A 103 11.91 -11.48 -18.07
N LEU A 104 11.07 -11.94 -18.99
CA LEU A 104 9.62 -12.01 -18.75
C LEU A 104 9.30 -12.88 -17.52
N GLN A 105 10.03 -13.98 -17.33
CA GLN A 105 9.88 -14.87 -16.17
C GLN A 105 10.53 -14.29 -14.90
N ALA A 106 11.68 -13.63 -15.03
CA ALA A 106 12.37 -12.99 -13.91
C ALA A 106 11.50 -11.89 -13.29
N TYR A 107 10.92 -11.00 -14.10
CA TYR A 107 10.20 -9.81 -13.65
C TYR A 107 8.68 -10.00 -13.57
N ARG A 108 8.19 -11.25 -13.58
CA ARG A 108 6.75 -11.56 -13.73
C ARG A 108 5.86 -10.89 -12.67
N LEU A 109 6.33 -10.78 -11.42
CA LEU A 109 5.52 -10.20 -10.34
C LEU A 109 5.41 -8.67 -10.45
N VAL A 110 6.45 -7.99 -10.93
CA VAL A 110 6.37 -6.56 -11.29
C VAL A 110 5.37 -6.39 -12.45
N LEU A 111 5.44 -7.24 -13.47
CA LEU A 111 4.61 -7.14 -14.68
C LEU A 111 3.14 -7.51 -14.46
N GLN A 112 2.85 -8.42 -13.55
CA GLN A 112 1.49 -8.94 -13.34
C GLN A 112 0.78 -8.28 -12.17
N LYS A 113 1.53 -7.98 -11.09
CA LYS A 113 0.96 -7.51 -9.82
C LYS A 113 1.56 -6.19 -9.33
N GLY A 114 2.60 -5.66 -9.99
CA GLY A 114 3.31 -4.45 -9.56
C GLY A 114 4.09 -4.66 -8.27
N LEU A 115 4.54 -5.88 -7.99
CA LEU A 115 5.24 -6.22 -6.76
C LEU A 115 6.74 -6.21 -6.95
N ILE A 116 7.44 -5.62 -5.99
CA ILE A 116 8.89 -5.76 -5.83
C ILE A 116 9.17 -6.74 -4.68
N ARG A 117 10.31 -7.42 -4.76
CA ARG A 117 10.81 -8.31 -3.72
C ARG A 117 11.34 -7.47 -2.56
N ILE A 118 10.78 -7.68 -1.39
CA ILE A 118 11.26 -7.14 -0.11
C ILE A 118 11.89 -8.29 0.65
N PHE A 119 13.17 -8.14 0.99
CA PHE A 119 13.95 -9.15 1.67
C PHE A 119 14.35 -8.67 3.05
N ILE A 120 13.94 -9.41 4.07
CA ILE A 120 14.06 -9.01 5.47
C ILE A 120 14.88 -10.06 6.19
N LYS A 121 16.02 -9.64 6.77
CA LYS A 121 16.77 -10.47 7.69
C LYS A 121 15.96 -10.62 8.97
N LEU A 122 15.71 -11.87 9.38
CA LEU A 122 14.96 -12.13 10.61
C LEU A 122 15.74 -11.67 11.85
N PRO A 123 15.05 -11.22 12.91
CA PRO A 123 15.66 -10.96 14.19
C PRO A 123 16.37 -12.20 14.76
N ASP A 124 17.49 -11.99 15.45
CA ASP A 124 18.21 -13.09 16.11
C ASP A 124 17.45 -13.57 17.36
N ALA A 125 17.60 -14.84 17.71
CA ALA A 125 17.13 -15.36 19.00
C ALA A 125 17.76 -14.55 20.18
N PRO A 126 17.03 -14.33 21.28
CA PRO A 126 15.74 -14.92 21.65
C PRO A 126 14.52 -14.11 21.20
N THR A 127 14.67 -13.08 20.34
CA THR A 127 13.54 -12.21 19.96
C THR A 127 12.55 -12.88 19.00
N LEU A 128 12.96 -13.95 18.33
CA LEU A 128 12.12 -14.72 17.41
C LEU A 128 11.29 -15.77 18.17
N GLU A 129 9.98 -15.55 18.26
CA GLU A 129 9.01 -16.41 18.94
C GLU A 129 8.48 -17.56 18.06
N PHE A 130 8.87 -17.60 16.79
CA PHE A 130 8.37 -18.57 15.82
C PHE A 130 9.46 -19.25 14.99
N SER A 131 9.14 -20.42 14.47
CA SER A 131 9.93 -21.11 13.46
C SER A 131 9.15 -21.21 12.15
N ILE A 132 9.83 -20.93 11.04
CA ILE A 132 9.35 -21.32 9.71
C ILE A 132 9.64 -22.81 9.56
N VAL A 133 8.59 -23.62 9.57
CA VAL A 133 8.69 -25.09 9.50
C VAL A 133 8.49 -25.62 8.09
N GLY A 134 8.02 -24.79 7.16
CA GLY A 134 7.88 -25.11 5.75
C GLY A 134 7.75 -23.86 4.89
N VAL A 135 8.24 -23.93 3.66
CA VAL A 135 8.15 -22.87 2.66
C VAL A 135 7.74 -23.49 1.33
N GLN A 136 6.69 -22.95 0.72
CA GLN A 136 6.33 -23.21 -0.68
C GLN A 136 6.63 -21.93 -1.45
N ASP A 137 7.79 -21.87 -2.10
CA ASP A 137 8.23 -20.70 -2.87
C ASP A 137 8.35 -21.11 -4.35
N PRO A 138 7.47 -20.60 -5.24
CA PRO A 138 7.51 -20.91 -6.67
C PRO A 138 8.83 -20.56 -7.38
N TYR A 139 9.68 -19.75 -6.76
CA TYR A 139 10.91 -19.22 -7.33
C TYR A 139 12.17 -19.72 -6.61
N GLY A 140 12.00 -20.39 -5.46
CA GLY A 140 13.10 -20.90 -4.65
C GLY A 140 13.97 -19.81 -3.99
N CYS A 141 13.54 -18.55 -3.98
CA CYS A 141 14.31 -17.43 -3.41
C CYS A 141 14.52 -17.60 -1.91
N ASN A 142 13.47 -18.01 -1.18
CA ASN A 142 13.50 -18.23 0.26
C ASN A 142 14.30 -19.47 0.68
N THR A 143 14.51 -20.42 -0.23
CA THR A 143 15.32 -21.63 0.01
C THR A 143 16.71 -21.54 -0.61
N ASN A 144 17.05 -20.41 -1.24
CA ASN A 144 18.34 -20.17 -1.85
C ASN A 144 19.40 -19.94 -0.75
N SER A 145 20.51 -20.67 -0.79
CA SER A 145 21.55 -20.60 0.24
C SER A 145 22.27 -19.24 0.31
N ALA A 146 22.24 -18.45 -0.76
CA ALA A 146 22.89 -17.14 -0.81
C ALA A 146 21.97 -15.99 -0.36
N PHE A 147 20.66 -16.12 -0.57
CA PHE A 147 19.71 -15.00 -0.42
C PHE A 147 18.53 -15.26 0.52
N GLY A 148 18.29 -16.52 0.88
CA GLY A 148 17.11 -16.97 1.64
C GLY A 148 17.41 -17.37 3.08
N LEU A 149 16.61 -18.31 3.58
CA LEU A 149 16.76 -18.90 4.90
C LEU A 149 17.99 -19.83 4.93
N SER A 150 18.88 -19.60 5.89
CA SER A 150 20.07 -20.44 6.11
C SER A 150 19.77 -21.67 6.97
N SER A 151 18.72 -21.61 7.77
CA SER A 151 18.24 -22.69 8.62
C SER A 151 16.73 -22.53 8.83
N PHE A 152 15.96 -23.60 8.62
CA PHE A 152 14.52 -23.65 8.86
C PHE A 152 14.05 -25.12 8.89
N GLY A 153 12.84 -25.36 9.37
CA GLY A 153 12.26 -26.70 9.47
C GLY A 153 11.74 -27.06 10.88
N PRO A 154 11.10 -28.22 11.04
CA PRO A 154 10.37 -28.57 12.27
C PRO A 154 11.25 -28.64 13.52
N SER A 155 12.55 -28.95 13.35
CA SER A 155 13.51 -29.14 14.45
C SER A 155 14.68 -28.15 14.40
N ALA A 156 14.60 -27.11 13.57
CA ALA A 156 15.68 -26.15 13.36
C ALA A 156 15.25 -24.75 13.80
N LEU A 157 16.18 -24.00 14.39
CA LEU A 157 15.98 -22.57 14.62
C LEU A 157 15.94 -21.86 13.27
N THR A 158 14.96 -20.98 13.09
CA THR A 158 14.85 -20.23 11.84
C THR A 158 15.87 -19.11 11.81
N GLN A 159 16.67 -19.05 10.73
CA GLN A 159 17.70 -18.04 10.52
C GLN A 159 17.79 -17.65 9.05
N GLY A 160 18.28 -16.44 8.79
CA GLY A 160 18.52 -15.92 7.45
C GLY A 160 17.50 -14.86 7.03
N THR A 161 17.24 -14.81 5.73
CA THR A 161 16.45 -13.75 5.11
C THR A 161 15.17 -14.32 4.51
N VAL A 162 14.05 -13.66 4.78
CA VAL A 162 12.76 -13.98 4.16
C VAL A 162 12.51 -12.99 3.02
N SER A 163 12.18 -13.51 1.84
CA SER A 163 11.73 -12.72 0.68
C SER A 163 10.21 -12.80 0.54
N VAL A 164 9.56 -11.64 0.62
CA VAL A 164 8.15 -11.42 0.33
C VAL A 164 7.99 -10.44 -0.83
N TYR A 165 6.81 -10.35 -1.43
CA TYR A 165 6.59 -9.52 -2.61
C TYR A 165 5.49 -8.52 -2.34
N ARG A 166 5.86 -7.23 -2.35
CA ARG A 166 4.98 -6.14 -1.91
C ARG A 166 4.90 -5.03 -2.96
N ARG A 167 3.72 -4.41 -3.06
CA ARG A 167 3.49 -3.17 -3.79
C ARG A 167 4.32 -2.05 -3.16
N PRO A 168 5.06 -1.25 -3.95
CA PRO A 168 5.57 0.03 -3.48
C PRO A 168 4.42 0.90 -2.97
N LEU A 169 4.52 1.41 -1.74
CA LEU A 169 3.54 2.36 -1.22
C LEU A 169 3.71 3.71 -1.94
N PRO A 170 2.64 4.48 -2.16
CA PRO A 170 2.81 5.82 -2.73
C PRO A 170 3.64 6.77 -1.87
N THR A 171 4.46 7.59 -2.52
CA THR A 171 5.27 8.66 -1.92
C THR A 171 4.54 10.01 -1.95
N THR A 172 3.25 9.98 -1.66
CA THR A 172 2.35 11.15 -1.59
C THR A 172 1.42 10.98 -0.41
N ASN A 173 0.85 12.09 0.09
CA ASN A 173 -0.03 12.10 1.26
C ASN A 173 0.68 11.59 2.53
N LEU A 174 2.01 11.69 2.58
CA LEU A 174 2.83 11.19 3.68
C LEU A 174 2.62 11.89 5.03
N PRO A 175 2.22 13.18 5.11
CA PRO A 175 1.93 13.83 6.40
C PRO A 175 0.85 13.13 7.24
N PHE A 176 0.01 12.29 6.63
CA PHE A 176 -1.05 11.54 7.33
C PHE A 176 -0.60 10.18 7.87
N LEU A 177 0.63 9.74 7.60
CA LEU A 177 1.08 8.42 7.98
C LEU A 177 1.43 8.33 9.47
N THR A 178 1.01 7.21 10.07
CA THR A 178 1.30 6.83 11.45
C THR A 178 2.33 5.72 11.54
N SER A 179 2.55 5.02 10.42
CA SER A 179 3.51 3.94 10.29
C SER A 179 4.02 3.88 8.85
N LEU A 180 5.31 3.56 8.71
CA LEU A 180 6.01 3.55 7.43
C LEU A 180 6.31 2.13 6.98
N MET A 181 6.13 1.87 5.69
CA MET A 181 6.13 0.53 5.08
C MET A 181 4.91 -0.30 5.47
N TRP A 182 4.63 -1.39 4.74
CA TRP A 182 3.49 -2.26 5.02
C TRP A 182 3.57 -2.92 6.39
N ASP A 183 4.78 -3.21 6.88
CA ASP A 183 5.09 -3.89 8.13
C ASP A 183 5.52 -2.94 9.26
N GLY A 184 5.60 -1.64 9.00
CA GLY A 184 5.94 -0.64 10.02
C GLY A 184 7.42 -0.59 10.40
N ARG A 185 8.32 -1.13 9.58
CA ARG A 185 9.74 -1.31 9.94
C ARG A 185 10.56 -0.02 10.00
N GLU A 186 10.12 1.02 9.31
CA GLU A 186 10.88 2.27 9.22
C GLU A 186 10.47 3.25 10.33
N PRO A 187 11.41 3.72 11.17
CA PRO A 187 11.12 4.69 12.23
C PRO A 187 10.85 6.12 11.71
N SER A 188 11.35 6.47 10.52
CA SER A 188 11.15 7.81 9.95
C SER A 188 11.25 7.80 8.42
N LEU A 189 10.79 8.88 7.78
CA LEU A 189 10.95 9.05 6.33
C LEU A 189 12.43 9.18 5.95
N GLN A 190 13.25 9.74 6.83
CA GLN A 190 14.70 9.81 6.64
C GLN A 190 15.33 8.42 6.61
N SER A 191 14.98 7.52 7.55
CA SER A 191 15.51 6.15 7.51
C SER A 191 15.00 5.42 6.27
N GLN A 192 13.71 5.59 5.94
CA GLN A 192 13.11 4.97 4.77
C GLN A 192 13.78 5.40 3.46
N ALA A 193 14.11 6.69 3.30
CA ALA A 193 14.81 7.20 2.13
C ALA A 193 16.24 6.66 2.01
N ILE A 194 16.94 6.54 3.14
CA ILE A 194 18.29 5.94 3.19
C ILE A 194 18.23 4.46 2.82
N ASP A 195 17.34 3.69 3.45
CA ASP A 195 17.17 2.27 3.21
C ASP A 195 16.74 2.00 1.77
N ALA A 196 15.84 2.81 1.20
CA ALA A 196 15.45 2.70 -0.19
C ALA A 196 16.65 2.93 -1.15
N ALA A 197 17.52 3.90 -0.87
CA ALA A 197 18.71 4.13 -1.68
C ALA A 197 19.72 2.98 -1.57
N LEU A 198 20.00 2.50 -0.35
CA LEU A 198 20.94 1.40 -0.11
C LEU A 198 20.45 0.08 -0.70
N ILE A 199 19.17 -0.24 -0.55
CA ILE A 199 18.59 -1.52 -0.94
C ILE A 199 18.18 -1.51 -2.41
N HIS A 200 17.29 -0.59 -2.80
CA HIS A 200 16.64 -0.63 -4.11
C HIS A 200 17.49 0.00 -5.21
N ALA A 201 18.22 1.08 -4.89
CA ALA A 201 19.16 1.72 -5.82
C ALA A 201 20.58 1.14 -5.73
N GLN A 202 20.85 0.28 -4.75
CA GLN A 202 22.17 -0.31 -4.48
C GLN A 202 23.25 0.77 -4.31
N ALA A 203 22.95 1.81 -3.54
CA ALA A 203 23.93 2.81 -3.15
C ALA A 203 25.02 2.16 -2.26
N GLU A 204 26.29 2.47 -2.55
CA GLU A 204 27.43 1.95 -1.77
C GLU A 204 27.51 2.60 -0.39
N THR A 205 27.06 3.85 -0.29
CA THR A 205 26.99 4.62 0.95
C THR A 205 25.63 5.30 1.08
N PRO A 206 25.19 5.63 2.30
CA PRO A 206 23.96 6.39 2.51
C PRO A 206 23.99 7.74 1.75
N PRO A 207 22.85 8.20 1.20
CA PRO A 207 22.74 9.56 0.68
C PRO A 207 23.13 10.60 1.74
N THR A 208 23.63 11.74 1.29
CA THR A 208 23.98 12.84 2.21
C THR A 208 22.74 13.37 2.93
N PRO A 209 22.86 13.95 4.14
CA PRO A 209 21.73 14.54 4.85
C PRO A 209 20.92 15.53 4.00
N ALA A 210 21.59 16.36 3.20
CA ALA A 210 20.92 17.30 2.29
C ALA A 210 20.09 16.60 1.21
N GLN A 211 20.55 15.47 0.66
CA GLN A 211 19.76 14.68 -0.30
C GLN A 211 18.56 14.02 0.38
N VAL A 212 18.74 13.50 1.60
CA VAL A 212 17.65 12.93 2.39
C VAL A 212 16.60 14.00 2.69
N ASP A 213 17.01 15.20 3.11
CA ASP A 213 16.10 16.31 3.38
C ASP A 213 15.34 16.74 2.11
N GLN A 214 15.99 16.76 0.94
CA GLN A 214 15.33 17.03 -0.34
C GLN A 214 14.26 15.98 -0.68
N ILE A 215 14.56 14.69 -0.48
CA ILE A 215 13.62 13.58 -0.71
C ILE A 215 12.41 13.75 0.22
N VAL A 216 12.65 13.83 1.52
CA VAL A 216 11.58 13.92 2.52
C VAL A 216 10.72 15.17 2.32
N ALA A 217 11.33 16.33 2.05
CA ALA A 217 10.58 17.57 1.80
C ALA A 217 9.67 17.46 0.57
N PHE A 218 10.15 16.82 -0.50
CA PHE A 218 9.34 16.61 -1.69
C PHE A 218 8.15 15.68 -1.42
N GLU A 219 8.39 14.52 -0.81
CA GLU A 219 7.35 13.53 -0.56
C GLU A 219 6.30 14.00 0.46
N THR A 220 6.72 14.78 1.46
CA THR A 220 5.80 15.34 2.47
C THR A 220 5.02 16.54 1.97
N GLY A 221 5.51 17.27 0.96
CA GLY A 221 4.77 18.36 0.31
C GLY A 221 3.79 17.90 -0.77
N LEU A 222 3.82 16.63 -1.16
CA LEU A 222 3.10 16.12 -2.32
C LEU A 222 1.76 15.49 -1.93
N PHE A 223 0.66 16.02 -2.48
CA PHE A 223 -0.69 15.53 -2.26
C PHE A 223 -1.31 15.00 -3.54
N SER A 224 -1.97 13.85 -3.46
CA SER A 224 -2.65 13.23 -4.61
C SER A 224 -4.06 12.79 -4.22
N ALA A 225 -5.03 13.14 -5.06
CA ALA A 225 -6.43 12.73 -4.93
C ALA A 225 -7.11 12.74 -6.30
N ARG A 226 -8.38 12.31 -6.35
CA ARG A 226 -9.20 12.45 -7.55
C ARG A 226 -9.70 13.89 -7.71
N GLU A 227 -9.50 14.47 -8.89
CA GLU A 227 -9.95 15.83 -9.22
C GLU A 227 -11.34 15.85 -9.86
N SER A 228 -11.62 14.89 -10.75
CA SER A 228 -12.93 14.68 -11.34
C SER A 228 -13.22 13.19 -11.53
N GLY A 229 -14.47 12.79 -11.43
CA GLY A 229 -14.92 11.42 -11.66
C GLY A 229 -15.62 11.25 -13.01
N ALA A 230 -15.61 10.03 -13.53
CA ALA A 230 -16.38 9.66 -14.71
C ALA A 230 -17.89 9.83 -14.43
N GLY A 231 -18.53 10.79 -15.10
CA GLY A 231 -19.96 11.08 -14.96
C GLY A 231 -20.34 11.99 -13.78
N THR A 232 -19.48 12.12 -12.76
CA THR A 232 -19.71 13.07 -11.64
C THR A 232 -19.34 14.50 -12.03
N GLY A 233 -18.37 14.67 -12.93
CA GLY A 233 -17.71 15.97 -13.13
C GLY A 233 -16.69 16.26 -12.02
N PRO A 234 -16.34 17.55 -11.81
CA PRO A 234 -15.41 17.96 -10.77
C PRO A 234 -15.83 17.50 -9.36
N LEU A 235 -14.89 16.92 -8.61
CA LEU A 235 -15.12 16.42 -7.24
C LEU A 235 -14.88 17.50 -6.16
N THR A 236 -14.76 18.76 -6.61
CA THR A 236 -14.50 19.95 -5.78
C THR A 236 -15.63 20.97 -5.89
N GLU A 237 -16.69 20.66 -6.63
CA GLU A 237 -17.86 21.51 -6.83
C GLU A 237 -19.01 21.14 -5.91
N SER A 238 -19.99 22.04 -5.79
CA SER A 238 -21.22 21.83 -5.01
C SER A 238 -20.95 21.44 -3.56
N GLY A 239 -19.89 22.01 -2.95
CA GLY A 239 -19.52 21.78 -1.56
C GLY A 239 -18.66 20.53 -1.29
N ALA A 240 -18.25 19.79 -2.33
CA ALA A 240 -17.38 18.62 -2.16
C ALA A 240 -15.90 18.97 -1.95
N LEU A 241 -15.17 18.07 -1.29
CA LEU A 241 -13.77 18.26 -0.87
C LEU A 241 -12.81 17.19 -1.45
N GLY A 242 -13.13 16.64 -2.62
CA GLY A 242 -12.40 15.54 -3.24
C GLY A 242 -10.94 15.85 -3.59
N GLY A 243 -10.67 16.90 -4.38
CA GLY A 243 -9.34 17.14 -4.97
C GLY A 243 -8.15 17.30 -4.00
N PRO A 244 -6.90 17.25 -4.50
CA PRO A 244 -5.70 17.26 -3.68
C PRO A 244 -5.43 18.61 -2.99
N ARG A 245 -6.07 19.70 -3.43
CA ARG A 245 -5.98 21.01 -2.77
C ARG A 245 -6.68 21.01 -1.42
N ALA A 246 -7.93 20.53 -1.37
CA ALA A 246 -8.65 20.35 -0.10
C ALA A 246 -7.93 19.34 0.79
N LEU A 247 -7.36 18.27 0.21
CA LEU A 247 -6.54 17.32 0.97
C LEU A 247 -5.32 17.97 1.64
N ALA A 248 -4.64 18.91 0.96
CA ALA A 248 -3.46 19.58 1.52
C ALA A 248 -3.79 20.46 2.75
N GLU A 249 -5.05 20.82 2.93
CA GLU A 249 -5.56 21.60 4.07
C GLU A 249 -6.16 20.72 5.17
N GLN A 250 -6.25 19.40 4.95
CA GLN A 250 -6.86 18.46 5.90
C GLN A 250 -6.03 18.39 7.19
N PRO A 251 -6.61 18.72 8.37
CA PRO A 251 -5.91 18.61 9.63
C PRO A 251 -5.64 17.15 9.99
N PHE A 252 -4.50 16.92 10.65
CA PHE A 252 -4.10 15.60 11.09
C PHE A 252 -3.27 15.65 12.38
N SER A 253 -3.48 14.65 13.23
CA SER A 253 -2.60 14.30 14.34
C SER A 253 -2.71 12.80 14.59
N VAL A 254 -1.63 12.18 15.08
CA VAL A 254 -1.68 10.76 15.46
C VAL A 254 -2.72 10.57 16.56
N GLY A 255 -3.65 9.64 16.35
CA GLY A 255 -4.79 9.34 17.22
C GLY A 255 -6.06 10.10 16.89
N VAL A 256 -6.07 11.01 15.90
CA VAL A 256 -7.28 11.72 15.50
C VAL A 256 -8.40 10.74 15.17
N ASN A 257 -9.55 10.88 15.84
CA ASN A 257 -10.70 9.99 15.67
C ASN A 257 -10.44 8.51 15.98
N ASP A 258 -9.50 8.18 16.89
CA ASP A 258 -9.24 6.77 17.26
C ASP A 258 -10.48 6.08 17.89
N PRO A 259 -11.02 5.00 17.27
CA PRO A 259 -12.19 4.28 17.77
C PRO A 259 -11.93 3.55 19.10
N LEU A 260 -10.67 3.41 19.52
CA LEU A 260 -10.28 2.79 20.79
C LEU A 260 -10.09 3.81 21.93
N GLY A 261 -10.44 5.08 21.70
CA GLY A 261 -10.44 6.13 22.72
C GLY A 261 -9.10 6.84 22.90
N GLY A 262 -8.14 6.65 22.00
CA GLY A 262 -6.84 7.33 22.00
C GLY A 262 -6.83 8.73 21.36
N ASN A 263 -8.01 9.37 21.20
CA ASN A 263 -8.09 10.70 20.60
C ASN A 263 -7.32 11.75 21.43
N PRO A 264 -6.31 12.46 20.87
CA PRO A 264 -5.50 13.43 21.61
C PRO A 264 -6.30 14.58 22.24
N THR A 265 -7.47 14.89 21.67
CA THR A 265 -8.37 15.94 22.16
C THR A 265 -9.35 15.45 23.22
N GLY A 266 -9.43 14.14 23.44
CA GLY A 266 -10.45 13.50 24.29
C GLY A 266 -11.85 13.46 23.66
N ALA A 267 -12.01 13.93 22.42
CA ALA A 267 -13.27 13.79 21.70
C ALA A 267 -13.61 12.31 21.43
N PRO A 268 -14.89 11.92 21.51
CA PRO A 268 -15.31 10.56 21.20
C PRO A 268 -15.05 10.22 19.72
N PHE A 269 -15.07 8.93 19.41
CA PHE A 269 -15.07 8.46 18.04
C PHE A 269 -16.30 8.96 17.28
N ASP A 270 -16.06 9.52 16.11
CA ASP A 270 -17.06 9.91 15.13
C ASP A 270 -17.06 8.90 13.96
N PRO A 271 -18.13 8.10 13.79
CA PRO A 271 -18.23 7.16 12.68
C PRO A 271 -18.32 7.84 11.31
N ASP A 272 -18.69 9.11 11.24
CA ASP A 272 -18.74 9.92 10.02
C ASP A 272 -17.34 10.47 9.66
N ALA A 273 -16.36 9.57 9.59
CA ALA A 273 -14.97 9.95 9.32
C ALA A 273 -14.77 10.45 7.87
N MET A 274 -15.62 10.05 6.92
CA MET A 274 -15.58 10.53 5.54
C MET A 274 -16.75 11.48 5.28
N THR A 275 -16.48 12.73 4.98
CA THR A 275 -17.47 13.79 4.73
C THR A 275 -17.15 14.60 3.47
N LEU A 276 -16.46 13.98 2.52
CA LEU A 276 -15.99 14.62 1.29
C LEU A 276 -17.15 15.02 0.37
N TYR A 277 -18.24 14.24 0.39
CA TYR A 277 -19.36 14.36 -0.52
C TYR A 277 -20.71 14.49 0.18
N SER A 278 -20.73 14.71 1.50
CA SER A 278 -21.98 14.84 2.26
C SER A 278 -22.87 15.97 1.75
N ALA A 279 -22.26 17.06 1.25
CA ALA A 279 -22.99 18.16 0.61
C ALA A 279 -23.81 17.73 -0.63
N TRP A 280 -23.48 16.58 -1.25
CA TRP A 280 -24.20 16.06 -2.40
C TRP A 280 -25.48 15.30 -2.02
N GLU A 281 -25.66 14.92 -0.76
CA GLU A 281 -26.94 14.36 -0.28
C GLU A 281 -28.08 15.39 -0.40
N ASP A 282 -27.76 16.68 -0.24
CA ASP A 282 -28.73 17.78 -0.27
C ASP A 282 -29.05 18.31 -1.68
N LEU A 283 -28.35 17.82 -2.71
CA LEU A 283 -28.54 18.29 -4.09
C LEU A 283 -29.90 17.87 -4.69
N GLY A 284 -30.54 16.83 -4.13
CA GLY A 284 -31.82 16.32 -4.60
C GLY A 284 -31.83 16.04 -6.11
N SER A 285 -32.82 16.57 -6.83
CA SER A 285 -32.94 16.40 -8.29
C SER A 285 -31.86 17.11 -9.11
N SER A 286 -30.99 17.90 -8.48
CA SER A 286 -29.88 18.61 -9.15
C SER A 286 -28.62 17.74 -9.26
N ALA A 287 -28.53 16.65 -8.48
CA ALA A 287 -27.41 15.71 -8.57
C ALA A 287 -27.50 14.88 -9.84
N THR A 288 -26.36 14.62 -10.49
CA THR A 288 -26.27 13.51 -11.45
C THR A 288 -26.36 12.19 -10.70
N GLU A 289 -26.79 11.12 -11.38
CA GLU A 289 -26.81 9.79 -10.75
C GLU A 289 -25.41 9.36 -10.25
N ALA A 290 -24.35 9.77 -10.94
CA ALA A 290 -22.99 9.49 -10.48
C ALA A 290 -22.64 10.22 -9.17
N GLN A 291 -23.07 11.48 -9.01
CA GLN A 291 -22.91 12.21 -7.75
C GLN A 291 -23.72 11.56 -6.63
N ALA A 292 -24.97 11.18 -6.91
CA ALA A 292 -25.82 10.49 -5.96
C ALA A 292 -25.22 9.13 -5.53
N ALA A 293 -24.64 8.37 -6.46
CA ALA A 293 -23.97 7.10 -6.18
C ALA A 293 -22.73 7.29 -5.28
N VAL A 294 -21.92 8.32 -5.53
CA VAL A 294 -20.77 8.66 -4.68
C VAL A 294 -21.22 9.03 -3.26
N ALA A 295 -22.25 9.86 -3.12
CA ALA A 295 -22.79 10.25 -1.81
C ALA A 295 -23.36 9.04 -1.04
N ARG A 296 -24.14 8.18 -1.71
CA ARG A 296 -24.63 6.92 -1.11
C ARG A 296 -23.50 5.99 -0.72
N GLY A 297 -22.44 5.92 -1.51
CA GLY A 297 -21.24 5.14 -1.22
C GLY A 297 -20.46 5.65 -0.02
N GLU A 298 -20.33 6.97 0.16
CA GLU A 298 -19.74 7.60 1.34
C GLU A 298 -20.53 7.25 2.60
N ARG A 299 -21.86 7.41 2.55
CA ARG A 299 -22.76 7.01 3.64
C ARG A 299 -22.61 5.53 3.98
N LEU A 300 -22.61 4.64 2.98
CA LEU A 300 -22.38 3.21 3.19
C LEU A 300 -21.02 2.93 3.86
N PHE A 301 -19.97 3.67 3.49
CA PHE A 301 -18.65 3.52 4.09
C PHE A 301 -18.66 3.87 5.58
N ASN A 302 -19.31 4.97 5.96
CA ASN A 302 -19.41 5.42 7.36
C ASN A 302 -20.37 4.57 8.20
N GLU A 303 -21.52 4.19 7.64
CA GLU A 303 -22.66 3.71 8.43
C GLU A 303 -22.93 2.20 8.31
N ARG A 304 -22.47 1.51 7.25
CA ARG A 304 -22.81 0.08 7.06
C ARG A 304 -22.32 -0.73 8.27
N PRO A 305 -23.21 -1.41 9.01
CA PRO A 305 -22.80 -2.18 10.17
C PRO A 305 -21.93 -3.37 9.78
N ILE A 306 -20.79 -3.50 10.45
CA ILE A 306 -19.83 -4.58 10.32
C ILE A 306 -19.66 -5.23 11.70
N THR A 307 -19.76 -6.56 11.74
CA THR A 307 -19.37 -7.34 12.92
C THR A 307 -17.92 -7.77 12.74
N ILE A 308 -17.00 -7.00 13.32
CA ILE A 308 -15.56 -7.21 13.16
C ILE A 308 -15.12 -8.29 14.16
N ILE A 309 -14.86 -9.48 13.62
CA ILE A 309 -14.38 -10.66 14.33
C ILE A 309 -13.20 -11.30 13.60
N GLY A 310 -12.33 -11.98 14.36
CA GLY A 310 -11.21 -12.74 13.81
C GLY A 310 -10.18 -11.88 13.07
N VAL A 311 -9.99 -10.62 13.48
CA VAL A 311 -8.95 -9.72 12.97
C VAL A 311 -7.83 -9.62 14.01
N PRO A 312 -6.75 -10.42 13.89
CA PRO A 312 -5.56 -10.22 14.71
C PRO A 312 -5.06 -8.77 14.63
N GLY A 313 -4.71 -8.19 15.78
CA GLY A 313 -4.32 -6.79 15.96
C GLY A 313 -5.46 -5.95 16.55
N LEU A 314 -6.69 -6.43 16.45
CA LEU A 314 -7.87 -5.81 17.05
C LEU A 314 -8.59 -6.79 18.00
N ASN A 315 -9.04 -7.94 17.48
CA ASN A 315 -9.89 -8.87 18.24
C ASN A 315 -9.13 -9.79 19.20
N ASP A 316 -7.80 -9.77 19.15
CA ASP A 316 -6.90 -10.45 20.10
C ASP A 316 -6.66 -9.62 21.37
N LYS A 317 -7.16 -8.38 21.44
CA LYS A 317 -7.06 -7.52 22.61
C LYS A 317 -8.19 -7.79 23.63
N PRO A 318 -7.91 -7.69 24.95
CA PRO A 318 -8.92 -7.85 25.98
C PRO A 318 -10.13 -6.93 25.76
N GLY A 319 -11.34 -7.49 25.86
CA GLY A 319 -12.59 -6.74 25.68
C GLY A 319 -13.00 -6.45 24.23
N LEU A 320 -12.17 -6.80 23.24
CA LEU A 320 -12.41 -6.51 21.81
C LEU A 320 -12.65 -7.76 20.95
N ALA A 321 -12.99 -8.90 21.56
CA ALA A 321 -13.23 -10.16 20.83
C ALA A 321 -14.29 -10.03 19.70
N THR A 322 -15.22 -9.07 19.84
CA THR A 322 -16.14 -8.63 18.79
C THR A 322 -16.27 -7.13 18.86
N VAL A 323 -16.07 -6.45 17.72
CA VAL A 323 -16.27 -5.00 17.60
C VAL A 323 -17.42 -4.76 16.62
N LYS A 324 -18.39 -3.94 17.02
CA LYS A 324 -19.46 -3.46 16.14
C LYS A 324 -19.04 -2.09 15.62
N GLY A 325 -18.99 -1.93 14.31
CA GLY A 325 -18.50 -0.71 13.68
C GLY A 325 -18.84 -0.68 12.20
N SER A 326 -18.01 0.03 11.42
CA SER A 326 -18.14 0.18 9.97
C SER A 326 -16.74 0.23 9.33
N CYS A 327 -16.62 0.66 8.09
CA CYS A 327 -15.30 0.83 7.45
C CYS A 327 -14.42 1.83 8.24
N THR A 328 -15.05 2.84 8.86
CA THR A 328 -14.36 3.91 9.61
C THR A 328 -13.83 3.45 10.96
N THR A 329 -14.12 2.22 11.41
CA THR A 329 -13.43 1.62 12.58
C THR A 329 -11.96 1.29 12.30
N CYS A 330 -11.58 1.14 11.02
CA CYS A 330 -10.18 0.93 10.62
C CYS A 330 -9.66 2.09 9.76
N HIS A 331 -10.54 2.70 8.97
CA HIS A 331 -10.26 3.86 8.13
C HIS A 331 -10.72 5.15 8.83
N ASP A 332 -10.19 5.40 10.03
CA ASP A 332 -10.70 6.41 10.96
C ASP A 332 -10.11 7.82 10.77
N THR A 333 -8.95 7.97 10.10
CA THR A 333 -8.38 9.31 9.84
C THR A 333 -9.36 10.11 8.96
N PRO A 334 -9.93 11.23 9.47
CA PRO A 334 -10.98 11.93 8.76
C PRO A 334 -10.59 12.36 7.35
N ASN A 335 -11.42 12.05 6.35
CA ASN A 335 -11.25 12.36 4.93
C ASN A 335 -9.98 11.82 4.25
N VAL A 336 -9.17 11.01 4.94
CA VAL A 336 -7.92 10.41 4.42
C VAL A 336 -8.01 8.89 4.37
N GLY A 337 -8.60 8.29 5.40
CA GLY A 337 -8.93 6.86 5.44
C GLY A 337 -7.78 5.92 5.79
N ASN A 338 -6.61 6.36 6.25
CA ASN A 338 -5.70 5.45 6.96
C ASN A 338 -6.13 5.25 8.42
N HIS A 339 -5.44 4.38 9.14
CA HIS A 339 -5.58 4.30 10.59
C HIS A 339 -4.80 5.44 11.24
N SER A 340 -5.45 6.18 12.14
CA SER A 340 -4.91 7.36 12.84
C SER A 340 -3.89 7.00 13.91
N VAL A 341 -3.78 5.73 14.30
CA VAL A 341 -2.69 5.20 15.13
C VAL A 341 -1.87 4.13 14.38
N PRO A 342 -0.66 3.79 14.85
CA PRO A 342 0.13 2.70 14.28
C PRO A 342 -0.45 1.31 14.63
N LEU A 343 -1.57 0.92 13.99
CA LEU A 343 -2.23 -0.38 14.19
C LEU A 343 -2.08 -1.29 12.97
N PRO A 344 -1.16 -2.27 13.02
CA PRO A 344 -1.08 -3.29 11.99
C PRO A 344 -2.14 -4.38 12.25
N LEU A 345 -2.86 -4.76 11.21
CA LEU A 345 -3.98 -5.72 11.28
C LEU A 345 -3.78 -6.85 10.28
N ASN A 346 -4.30 -8.03 10.62
CA ASN A 346 -4.46 -9.14 9.68
C ASN A 346 -5.95 -9.34 9.39
N ILE A 347 -6.41 -8.83 8.24
CA ILE A 347 -7.81 -8.96 7.81
C ILE A 347 -8.07 -10.24 6.99
N GLY A 348 -7.05 -11.10 6.78
CA GLY A 348 -7.16 -12.35 6.03
C GLY A 348 -6.61 -12.30 4.60
N VAL A 349 -6.09 -11.16 4.14
CA VAL A 349 -5.50 -10.99 2.79
C VAL A 349 -4.25 -11.86 2.56
N VAL A 350 -3.54 -12.20 3.64
CA VAL A 350 -2.33 -13.04 3.59
C VAL A 350 -2.64 -14.54 3.54
N ALA A 351 -3.91 -14.96 3.58
CA ALA A 351 -4.24 -16.37 3.53
C ALA A 351 -3.90 -16.94 2.13
N PRO A 352 -3.24 -18.12 2.03
CA PRO A 352 -2.85 -18.72 0.74
C PRO A 352 -4.02 -18.94 -0.23
N SER A 353 -5.24 -19.09 0.30
CA SER A 353 -6.47 -19.26 -0.48
C SER A 353 -7.55 -18.26 -0.04
N ALA A 354 -7.17 -16.99 0.13
CA ALA A 354 -8.11 -15.93 0.44
C ALA A 354 -9.20 -15.85 -0.65
N THR A 355 -10.47 -15.95 -0.24
CA THR A 355 -11.61 -15.97 -1.17
C THR A 355 -11.66 -14.68 -1.99
N GLY A 356 -11.79 -14.81 -3.31
CA GLY A 356 -11.88 -13.67 -4.24
C GLY A 356 -10.55 -12.94 -4.51
N LEU A 357 -9.42 -13.42 -3.94
CA LEU A 357 -8.10 -12.81 -4.12
C LEU A 357 -7.17 -13.74 -4.91
N ASP A 358 -6.39 -13.18 -5.83
CA ASP A 358 -5.37 -13.91 -6.58
C ASP A 358 -4.02 -13.88 -5.84
N THR A 359 -3.75 -14.93 -5.07
CA THR A 359 -2.48 -15.16 -4.37
C THR A 359 -1.47 -15.97 -5.19
N THR A 360 -1.78 -16.26 -6.47
CA THR A 360 -0.92 -17.07 -7.33
C THR A 360 0.46 -16.44 -7.50
N GLY A 361 1.50 -17.26 -7.38
CA GLY A 361 2.90 -16.83 -7.50
C GLY A 361 3.49 -16.24 -6.22
N LEU A 362 2.71 -16.03 -5.17
CA LEU A 362 3.26 -15.64 -3.87
C LEU A 362 3.83 -16.86 -3.13
N PRO A 363 4.90 -16.71 -2.34
CA PRO A 363 5.36 -17.78 -1.47
C PRO A 363 4.33 -18.06 -0.38
N VAL A 364 4.33 -19.26 0.20
CA VAL A 364 3.54 -19.62 1.37
C VAL A 364 4.46 -20.14 2.47
N PHE A 365 4.42 -19.48 3.62
CA PHE A 365 5.17 -19.85 4.81
C PHE A 365 4.28 -20.62 5.77
N THR A 366 4.73 -21.79 6.20
CA THR A 366 4.15 -22.50 7.34
C THR A 366 4.95 -22.14 8.58
N ILE A 367 4.32 -21.43 9.51
CA ILE A 367 4.96 -20.85 10.69
C ILE A 367 4.39 -21.54 11.93
N ARG A 368 5.26 -22.06 12.79
CA ARG A 368 4.89 -22.57 14.11
C ARG A 368 5.34 -21.59 15.17
N CYS A 369 4.45 -21.27 16.10
CA CYS A 369 4.79 -20.50 17.28
C CYS A 369 5.48 -21.38 18.31
N ASP A 370 6.69 -21.01 18.72
CA ASP A 370 7.49 -21.74 19.70
C ASP A 370 7.40 -21.12 21.10
N ALA A 371 7.01 -19.85 21.20
CA ALA A 371 6.86 -19.11 22.45
C ALA A 371 5.64 -18.17 22.47
N GLY A 372 5.42 -17.52 23.61
CA GLY A 372 4.36 -16.54 23.81
C GLY A 372 2.95 -17.16 23.93
N PRO A 373 1.89 -16.32 23.96
CA PRO A 373 0.50 -16.78 24.13
C PRO A 373 -0.02 -17.69 23.01
N LEU A 374 0.65 -17.70 21.86
CA LEU A 374 0.29 -18.50 20.69
C LEU A 374 1.16 -19.77 20.54
N ALA A 375 2.01 -20.09 21.52
CA ALA A 375 2.89 -21.27 21.46
C ALA A 375 2.12 -22.56 21.10
N GLY A 376 2.68 -23.33 20.16
CA GLY A 376 2.09 -24.54 19.61
C GLY A 376 1.14 -24.33 18.42
N GLN A 377 0.68 -23.10 18.16
CA GLN A 377 -0.15 -22.82 16.99
C GLN A 377 0.66 -22.81 15.69
N VAL A 378 0.00 -23.17 14.59
CA VAL A 378 0.58 -23.19 13.24
C VAL A 378 -0.25 -22.32 12.31
N PHE A 379 0.43 -21.45 11.56
CA PHE A 379 -0.17 -20.53 10.60
C PHE A 379 0.37 -20.81 9.20
N GLN A 380 -0.47 -20.59 8.19
CA GLN A 380 -0.03 -20.53 6.79
C GLN A 380 -0.36 -19.15 6.24
N VAL A 381 0.67 -18.42 5.79
CA VAL A 381 0.54 -17.05 5.28
C VAL A 381 1.42 -16.84 4.06
N THR A 382 1.00 -15.97 3.15
CA THR A 382 1.82 -15.57 1.99
C THR A 382 2.85 -14.51 2.33
N ASP A 383 2.61 -13.75 3.40
CA ASP A 383 3.50 -12.72 3.92
C ASP A 383 3.37 -12.72 5.45
N PRO A 384 4.43 -13.00 6.22
CA PRO A 384 4.38 -12.94 7.68
C PRO A 384 4.22 -11.52 8.24
N GLY A 385 4.30 -10.48 7.40
CA GLY A 385 3.99 -9.11 7.75
C GLY A 385 4.95 -8.54 8.79
N LYS A 386 4.40 -7.87 9.80
CA LYS A 386 5.15 -7.28 10.91
C LYS A 386 5.96 -8.30 11.71
N ALA A 387 5.57 -9.58 11.75
CA ALA A 387 6.35 -10.60 12.44
C ALA A 387 7.78 -10.76 11.92
N LEU A 388 8.04 -10.41 10.65
CA LEU A 388 9.41 -10.38 10.10
C LEU A 388 10.31 -9.34 10.77
N VAL A 389 9.72 -8.33 11.40
CA VAL A 389 10.40 -7.20 12.04
C VAL A 389 10.43 -7.41 13.55
N SER A 390 9.28 -7.72 14.16
CA SER A 390 9.15 -7.83 15.62
C SER A 390 9.63 -9.17 16.17
N GLY A 391 9.69 -10.21 15.34
CA GLY A 391 9.95 -11.58 15.76
C GLY A 391 8.78 -12.25 16.50
N GLN A 392 7.67 -11.54 16.73
CA GLN A 392 6.58 -12.01 17.60
C GLN A 392 5.51 -12.79 16.83
N CYS A 393 5.03 -13.87 17.44
CA CYS A 393 3.92 -14.65 16.92
C CYS A 393 2.63 -13.85 16.81
N ALA A 394 2.43 -12.92 17.75
CA ALA A 394 1.28 -12.04 17.75
C ALA A 394 1.24 -11.13 16.51
N ASP A 395 2.32 -10.93 15.76
CA ASP A 395 2.36 -10.03 14.61
C ASP A 395 2.24 -10.73 13.23
N ILE A 396 2.00 -12.05 13.21
CA ILE A 396 1.95 -12.83 11.98
C ILE A 396 0.85 -12.33 11.04
N GLY A 397 1.25 -11.95 9.83
CA GLY A 397 0.38 -11.50 8.76
C GLY A 397 -0.20 -10.10 8.94
N LYS A 398 0.24 -9.35 9.97
CA LYS A 398 -0.26 -8.01 10.23
C LYS A 398 0.45 -6.97 9.37
N THR A 399 -0.33 -6.08 8.75
CA THR A 399 0.17 -4.96 7.95
C THR A 399 -0.63 -3.68 8.25
N LYS A 400 -0.05 -2.50 8.00
CA LYS A 400 -0.75 -1.22 8.20
C LYS A 400 -1.88 -0.99 7.18
N GLY A 401 -2.90 -0.23 7.60
CA GLY A 401 -3.89 0.36 6.68
C GLY A 401 -3.31 1.53 5.88
N PRO A 402 -3.42 1.56 4.54
CA PRO A 402 -2.91 2.66 3.72
C PRO A 402 -3.90 3.84 3.66
N VAL A 403 -3.38 5.02 3.29
CA VAL A 403 -4.20 6.18 2.87
C VAL A 403 -5.05 5.79 1.66
N LEU A 404 -6.33 6.15 1.68
CA LEU A 404 -7.29 5.81 0.62
C LEU A 404 -7.38 6.87 -0.49
N ARG A 405 -6.79 8.05 -0.31
CA ARG A 405 -6.78 9.10 -1.35
C ARG A 405 -6.04 8.64 -2.61
N ASN A 406 -6.56 9.02 -3.77
CA ASN A 406 -6.09 8.62 -5.11
C ASN A 406 -6.02 7.10 -5.33
N LEU A 407 -6.99 6.34 -4.80
CA LEU A 407 -6.93 4.87 -4.82
C LEU A 407 -7.00 4.32 -6.25
N ALA A 408 -7.91 4.83 -7.06
CA ALA A 408 -8.19 4.26 -8.38
C ALA A 408 -7.12 4.56 -9.45
N ALA A 409 -6.11 5.37 -9.15
CA ALA A 409 -4.93 5.54 -10.00
C ALA A 409 -3.96 4.34 -9.98
N ARG A 410 -4.11 3.43 -9.01
CA ARG A 410 -3.03 2.48 -8.65
C ARG A 410 -3.42 1.00 -8.47
N PRO A 411 -4.32 0.41 -9.29
CA PRO A 411 -4.56 -1.04 -9.23
C PRO A 411 -3.29 -1.86 -9.54
N PRO A 412 -3.23 -3.16 -9.16
CA PRO A 412 -4.10 -3.86 -8.21
C PRO A 412 -3.91 -3.40 -6.76
N TYR A 413 -4.79 -3.90 -5.88
CA TYR A 413 -4.92 -3.49 -4.48
C TYR A 413 -4.38 -4.53 -3.49
N PHE A 414 -4.30 -4.10 -2.24
CA PHE A 414 -3.58 -4.73 -1.12
C PHE A 414 -2.05 -4.72 -1.29
N HIS A 415 -1.34 -5.07 -0.20
CA HIS A 415 0.12 -5.10 -0.19
C HIS A 415 0.70 -6.08 -1.23
N ASN A 416 -0.03 -7.14 -1.56
CA ASN A 416 0.39 -8.21 -2.45
C ASN A 416 -0.27 -8.15 -3.85
N GLY A 417 -1.01 -7.07 -4.17
CA GLY A 417 -1.62 -6.90 -5.49
C GLY A 417 -2.64 -8.00 -5.85
N ALA A 418 -3.31 -8.58 -4.84
CA ALA A 418 -4.18 -9.74 -5.03
C ALA A 418 -5.59 -9.40 -5.54
N ALA A 419 -6.04 -8.14 -5.43
CA ALA A 419 -7.32 -7.70 -6.00
C ALA A 419 -7.08 -6.82 -7.24
N PRO A 420 -7.55 -7.21 -8.44
CA PRO A 420 -7.27 -6.49 -9.68
C PRO A 420 -7.98 -5.14 -9.78
N ASP A 421 -9.17 -5.00 -9.19
CA ASP A 421 -9.98 -3.79 -9.22
C ASP A 421 -10.71 -3.54 -7.89
N LEU A 422 -11.41 -2.41 -7.77
CA LEU A 422 -12.13 -2.04 -6.53
C LEU A 422 -13.38 -2.88 -6.30
N GLY A 423 -13.96 -3.48 -7.36
CA GLY A 423 -15.06 -4.43 -7.20
C GLY A 423 -14.61 -5.65 -6.41
N HIS A 424 -13.45 -6.21 -6.76
CA HIS A 424 -12.84 -7.33 -6.02
C HIS A 424 -12.47 -6.95 -4.58
N VAL A 425 -12.05 -5.70 -4.33
CA VAL A 425 -11.82 -5.21 -2.97
C VAL A 425 -13.13 -5.22 -2.18
N VAL A 426 -14.20 -4.62 -2.72
CA VAL A 426 -15.51 -4.59 -2.06
C VAL A 426 -16.06 -6.00 -1.85
N ASP A 427 -15.95 -6.89 -2.82
CA ASP A 427 -16.39 -8.29 -2.69
C ASP A 427 -15.61 -9.06 -1.62
N PHE A 428 -14.30 -8.82 -1.50
CA PHE A 428 -13.49 -9.39 -0.43
C PHE A 428 -14.01 -8.95 0.95
N TYR A 429 -14.19 -7.64 1.18
CA TYR A 429 -14.70 -7.13 2.46
C TYR A 429 -16.12 -7.61 2.75
N ASN A 430 -16.99 -7.59 1.73
CA ASN A 430 -18.37 -8.04 1.84
C ASN A 430 -18.46 -9.52 2.25
N THR A 431 -17.59 -10.37 1.72
CA THR A 431 -17.50 -11.78 2.09
C THR A 431 -16.84 -11.96 3.45
N ARG A 432 -15.68 -11.32 3.68
CA ARG A 432 -14.87 -11.46 4.89
C ARG A 432 -15.62 -11.05 6.16
N PHE A 433 -16.48 -10.04 6.06
CA PHE A 433 -17.22 -9.51 7.20
C PHE A 433 -18.73 -9.72 7.10
N GLU A 434 -19.18 -10.59 6.19
CA GLU A 434 -20.60 -10.95 6.01
C GLU A 434 -21.49 -9.70 5.93
N MET A 435 -21.05 -8.70 5.15
CA MET A 435 -21.72 -7.40 5.09
C MET A 435 -23.04 -7.46 4.33
N HIS A 436 -23.32 -8.55 3.60
CA HIS A 436 -24.56 -8.75 2.82
C HIS A 436 -24.97 -7.56 1.96
N LEU A 437 -24.01 -6.89 1.33
CA LEU A 437 -24.26 -5.80 0.40
C LEU A 437 -24.97 -6.31 -0.85
N THR A 438 -26.01 -5.60 -1.27
CA THR A 438 -26.63 -5.74 -2.59
C THR A 438 -25.70 -5.26 -3.70
N ASP A 439 -25.96 -5.66 -4.94
CA ASP A 439 -25.14 -5.22 -6.08
C ASP A 439 -25.15 -3.70 -6.27
N ALA A 440 -26.27 -3.04 -5.95
CA ALA A 440 -26.38 -1.58 -5.97
C ALA A 440 -25.48 -0.93 -4.90
N GLU A 441 -25.54 -1.41 -3.65
CA GLU A 441 -24.68 -0.90 -2.57
C GLU A 441 -23.19 -1.13 -2.86
N LYS A 442 -22.82 -2.27 -3.45
CA LYS A 442 -21.45 -2.52 -3.90
C LYS A 442 -21.03 -1.51 -4.97
N SER A 443 -21.89 -1.24 -5.95
CA SER A 443 -21.63 -0.27 -7.01
C SER A 443 -21.44 1.14 -6.45
N ASP A 444 -22.29 1.57 -5.52
CA ASP A 444 -22.20 2.87 -4.85
C ASP A 444 -20.89 2.98 -4.04
N LEU A 445 -20.54 1.94 -3.27
CA LEU A 445 -19.29 1.91 -2.52
C LEU A 445 -18.06 1.96 -3.44
N VAL A 446 -18.08 1.25 -4.58
CA VAL A 446 -17.03 1.35 -5.61
C VAL A 446 -16.96 2.77 -6.20
N ALA A 447 -18.10 3.41 -6.46
CA ALA A 447 -18.14 4.79 -6.97
C ALA A 447 -17.47 5.75 -5.99
N PHE A 448 -17.78 5.65 -4.69
CA PHE A 448 -17.11 6.41 -3.64
C PHE A 448 -15.61 6.15 -3.61
N LEU A 449 -15.16 4.89 -3.58
CA LEU A 449 -13.73 4.56 -3.55
C LEU A 449 -12.96 5.06 -4.79
N LYS A 450 -13.60 5.13 -5.96
CA LYS A 450 -13.01 5.72 -7.18
C LYS A 450 -12.86 7.23 -7.12
N SER A 451 -13.68 7.89 -6.30
CA SER A 451 -13.70 9.34 -6.10
C SER A 451 -12.69 9.85 -5.06
N LEU A 452 -11.97 8.96 -4.37
CA LEU A 452 -10.98 9.33 -3.35
C LEU A 452 -9.65 9.79 -3.94
#